data_AF-A0A9N9MZU6-F1
#
_entry.id   AF-A0A9N9MZU6-F1
#
_cell.length_a   1.000
_cell.length_b   1.000
_cell.length_c   1.000
_cell.angle_alpha   90.00
_cell.angle_beta   90.00
_cell.angle_gamma   90.00
#
_symmetry.space_group_name_H-M   'P 1'
#
loop_
_entity.id
_entity.type
_entity.pdbx_description
1 polymer ?
#
loop_
_entity_poly.entity_id
_entity_poly.type
_entity_poly.pdbx_seq_one_letter_code
_entity_poly.pdbx_strand_id
1 'polypeptide(L)'
;MRQGRQVATESNETYMENTYDLAIAKIAFQIQSSEKSRFDNLFIHFGSFHIMMAYFKAIGKFIDNCGITNVMINAQVLASASVNTFITGQHFNRCKRLHPLLSLALQSIHFEKFLNTKNMEVTDEIRQYLIQFKSEKSTDPEINNNKLIEILEKYERYQQRTLEGKHGKTAHSYMIYINLINYYFLLCKSIRKPDFELFKFIFPKINNIYLS
;
A
#
# COMPACT_ATOMS: atom_id res chain seq x y z
N MET A 1 -23.26 5.28 -14.80
CA MET A 1 -23.36 6.74 -14.57
C MET A 1 -24.73 7.18 -14.05
N ARG A 2 -25.85 7.04 -14.78
CA ARG A 2 -27.18 7.48 -14.29
C ARG A 2 -27.57 6.89 -12.92
N GLN A 3 -27.42 5.57 -12.76
CA GLN A 3 -27.65 4.90 -11.47
C GLN A 3 -26.73 5.43 -10.36
N GLY A 4 -25.43 5.60 -10.62
CA GLY A 4 -24.51 6.17 -9.63
C GLY A 4 -24.93 7.56 -9.17
N ARG A 5 -25.46 8.41 -10.08
CA ARG A 5 -25.98 9.72 -9.70
C ARG A 5 -27.24 9.59 -8.84
N GLN A 6 -28.15 8.71 -9.23
CA GLN A 6 -29.37 8.45 -8.47
C GLN A 6 -29.05 8.00 -7.04
N VAL A 7 -28.11 7.05 -6.89
CA VAL A 7 -27.64 6.57 -5.58
C VAL A 7 -27.00 7.71 -4.77
N ALA A 8 -26.23 8.60 -5.39
CA ALA A 8 -25.69 9.78 -4.72
C ALA A 8 -26.80 10.66 -4.12
N THR A 9 -27.82 10.96 -4.93
CA THR A 9 -28.98 11.75 -4.50
C THR A 9 -29.77 11.04 -3.40
N GLU A 10 -30.03 9.74 -3.55
CA GLU A 10 -30.80 8.95 -2.58
C GLU A 10 -30.08 8.76 -1.24
N SER A 11 -28.74 8.70 -1.27
CA SER A 11 -27.91 8.54 -0.06
C SER A 11 -27.56 9.88 0.60
N ASN A 12 -28.02 11.00 0.02
CA ASN A 12 -27.66 12.35 0.45
C ASN A 12 -26.14 12.62 0.45
N GLU A 13 -25.42 11.98 -0.48
CA GLU A 13 -23.98 12.12 -0.65
C GLU A 13 -23.65 13.22 -1.65
N THR A 14 -22.57 13.97 -1.37
CA THR A 14 -22.14 15.10 -2.23
C THR A 14 -21.58 14.64 -3.57
N TYR A 15 -21.02 13.42 -3.63
CA TYR A 15 -20.55 12.79 -4.84
C TYR A 15 -20.67 11.26 -4.75
N MET A 16 -20.58 10.57 -5.90
CA MET A 16 -20.50 9.11 -5.96
C MET A 16 -19.31 8.67 -6.80
N GLU A 17 -18.56 7.71 -6.28
CA GLU A 17 -17.42 7.10 -6.96
C GLU A 17 -17.87 5.94 -7.84
N ASN A 18 -17.55 6.01 -9.13
CA ASN A 18 -17.76 4.91 -10.07
C ASN A 18 -16.41 4.42 -10.59
N THR A 19 -16.10 3.14 -10.36
CA THR A 19 -14.89 2.52 -10.90
C THR A 19 -15.19 1.81 -12.23
N TYR A 20 -14.41 2.11 -13.26
CA TYR A 20 -14.55 1.50 -14.58
C TYR A 20 -13.19 0.96 -15.08
N ASP A 21 -13.17 -0.14 -15.84
CA ASP A 21 -11.96 -0.49 -16.59
C ASP A 21 -11.56 0.63 -17.57
N LEU A 22 -10.35 0.59 -18.12
CA LEU A 22 -9.84 1.69 -18.94
C LEU A 22 -10.72 1.99 -20.18
N ALA A 23 -11.29 0.97 -20.81
CA ALA A 23 -12.11 1.16 -22.01
C ALA A 23 -13.43 1.86 -21.65
N ILE A 24 -14.09 1.42 -20.59
CA ILE A 24 -15.33 2.02 -20.11
C ILE A 24 -15.08 3.39 -19.46
N ALA A 25 -13.97 3.57 -18.74
CA ALA A 25 -13.59 4.86 -18.15
C ALA A 25 -13.44 5.94 -19.22
N LYS A 26 -12.81 5.62 -20.37
CA LYS A 26 -12.70 6.56 -21.50
C LYS A 26 -14.07 7.01 -22.01
N ILE A 27 -14.99 6.08 -22.19
CA ILE A 27 -16.37 6.38 -22.61
C ILE A 27 -17.08 7.23 -21.54
N ALA A 28 -16.93 6.86 -20.27
CA ALA A 28 -17.54 7.58 -19.16
C ALA A 28 -17.01 9.02 -19.05
N PHE A 29 -15.71 9.25 -19.25
CA PHE A 29 -15.13 10.59 -19.30
C PHE A 29 -15.65 11.41 -20.49
N GLN A 30 -15.80 10.78 -21.67
CA GLN A 30 -16.40 11.45 -22.83
C GLN A 30 -17.85 11.88 -22.54
N ILE A 31 -18.65 11.00 -21.93
CA ILE A 31 -20.03 11.30 -21.54
C ILE A 31 -20.05 12.43 -20.49
N GLN A 32 -19.22 12.34 -19.44
CA GLN A 32 -19.13 13.38 -18.42
C GLN A 32 -18.73 14.74 -19.00
N SER A 33 -17.77 14.75 -19.94
CA SER A 33 -17.32 15.97 -20.61
C SER A 33 -18.39 16.55 -21.55
N SER A 34 -19.14 15.69 -22.25
CA SER A 34 -20.15 16.11 -23.24
C SER A 34 -21.46 16.55 -22.57
N GLU A 35 -21.80 15.96 -21.42
CA GLU A 35 -22.98 16.26 -20.62
C GLU A 35 -22.60 17.02 -19.33
N LYS A 36 -21.74 18.02 -19.47
CA LYS A 36 -21.23 18.86 -18.39
C LYS A 36 -22.39 19.39 -17.52
N SER A 37 -22.24 19.45 -16.19
CA SER A 37 -23.29 19.69 -15.17
C SER A 37 -24.16 18.48 -14.80
N ARG A 38 -24.41 17.54 -15.71
CA ARG A 38 -25.33 16.41 -15.44
C ARG A 38 -24.69 15.36 -14.52
N PHE A 39 -23.37 15.21 -14.60
CA PHE A 39 -22.59 14.17 -13.93
C PHE A 39 -21.42 14.75 -13.12
N ASP A 40 -21.50 16.02 -12.70
CA ASP A 40 -20.43 16.68 -11.94
C ASP A 40 -20.29 16.10 -10.52
N ASN A 41 -21.36 15.50 -10.00
CA ASN A 41 -21.36 14.75 -8.73
C ASN A 41 -20.88 13.30 -8.88
N LEU A 42 -20.34 12.91 -10.04
CA LEU A 42 -19.75 11.59 -10.24
C LEU A 42 -18.24 11.70 -10.35
N PHE A 43 -17.52 10.97 -9.52
CA PHE A 43 -16.09 10.81 -9.67
C PHE A 43 -15.80 9.48 -10.37
N ILE A 44 -15.18 9.54 -11.55
CA ILE A 44 -14.81 8.35 -12.32
C ILE A 44 -13.41 7.89 -11.89
N HIS A 45 -13.35 6.76 -11.21
CA HIS A 45 -12.09 6.07 -10.93
C HIS A 45 -11.68 5.20 -12.11
N PHE A 46 -10.42 5.32 -12.51
CA PHE A 46 -9.77 4.27 -13.30
C PHE A 46 -9.77 2.96 -12.53
N GLY A 47 -9.99 1.87 -13.25
CA GLY A 47 -10.03 0.51 -12.72
C GLY A 47 -8.81 0.25 -11.87
N SER A 48 -9.03 0.18 -10.55
CA SER A 48 -7.99 0.02 -9.54
C SER A 48 -7.07 -1.16 -9.83
N PHE A 49 -7.62 -2.21 -10.43
CA PHE A 49 -6.90 -3.36 -10.91
C PHE A 49 -5.72 -3.00 -11.84
N HIS A 50 -5.95 -2.16 -12.86
CA HIS A 50 -4.89 -1.80 -13.81
C HIS A 50 -3.84 -0.88 -13.19
N ILE A 51 -4.25 0.02 -12.29
CA ILE A 51 -3.32 0.86 -11.52
C ILE A 51 -2.40 -0.05 -10.68
N MET A 52 -2.98 -1.01 -9.95
CA MET A 52 -2.22 -1.94 -9.12
C MET A 52 -1.28 -2.83 -9.96
N MET A 53 -1.73 -3.32 -11.12
CA MET A 53 -0.86 -4.11 -12.01
C MET A 53 0.32 -3.29 -12.55
N ALA A 54 0.07 -2.07 -13.02
CA ALA A 54 1.13 -1.17 -13.47
C ALA A 54 2.12 -0.87 -12.33
N TYR A 55 1.60 -0.66 -11.11
CA TYR A 55 2.40 -0.44 -9.92
C TYR A 55 3.27 -1.65 -9.55
N PHE A 56 2.71 -2.86 -9.58
CA PHE A 56 3.49 -4.09 -9.33
C PHE A 56 4.58 -4.31 -10.38
N LYS A 57 4.32 -4.01 -11.66
CA LYS A 57 5.35 -4.05 -12.69
C LYS A 57 6.49 -3.07 -12.38
N ALA A 58 6.15 -1.87 -11.90
CA ALA A 58 7.14 -0.86 -11.57
C ALA A 58 7.97 -1.24 -10.33
N ILE A 59 7.33 -1.73 -9.27
CA ILE A 59 8.00 -2.31 -8.09
C ILE A 59 8.90 -3.48 -8.50
N GLY A 60 8.38 -4.38 -9.35
CA GLY A 60 9.11 -5.53 -9.86
C GLY A 60 10.38 -5.10 -10.57
N LYS A 61 10.34 -4.03 -11.37
CA LYS A 61 11.55 -3.47 -11.99
C LYS A 61 12.52 -2.85 -10.97
N PHE A 62 12.02 -2.26 -9.89
CA PHE A 62 12.86 -1.72 -8.81
C PHE A 62 13.62 -2.82 -8.05
N ILE A 63 12.97 -3.96 -7.80
CA ILE A 63 13.59 -5.10 -7.08
C ILE A 63 14.33 -6.08 -8.00
N ASP A 64 14.35 -5.81 -9.30
CA ASP A 64 15.06 -6.62 -10.28
C ASP A 64 16.56 -6.63 -9.95
N ASN A 65 17.16 -7.82 -9.84
CA ASN A 65 18.57 -8.04 -9.51
C ASN A 65 19.06 -7.49 -8.14
N CYS A 66 18.16 -7.13 -7.20
CA CYS A 66 18.58 -6.69 -5.85
C CYS A 66 18.74 -7.83 -4.83
N GLY A 67 18.62 -9.09 -5.26
CA GLY A 67 18.74 -10.29 -4.41
C GLY A 67 17.46 -10.73 -3.70
N ILE A 68 16.40 -9.89 -3.68
CA ILE A 68 15.10 -10.23 -3.07
C ILE A 68 14.50 -11.52 -3.66
N THR A 69 14.56 -11.70 -4.97
CA THR A 69 14.02 -12.90 -5.63
C THR A 69 14.75 -14.17 -5.19
N ASN A 70 16.06 -14.09 -4.95
CA ASN A 70 16.85 -15.20 -4.42
C ASN A 70 16.43 -15.53 -2.99
N VAL A 71 16.19 -14.52 -2.15
CA VAL A 71 15.64 -14.71 -0.80
C VAL A 71 14.30 -15.44 -0.86
N MET A 72 13.41 -15.03 -1.77
CA MET A 72 12.10 -15.66 -1.95
C MET A 72 12.18 -17.10 -2.45
N ILE A 73 13.14 -17.41 -3.33
CA ILE A 73 13.39 -18.78 -3.80
C ILE A 73 13.91 -19.65 -2.66
N ASN A 74 14.92 -19.17 -1.93
CA ASN A 74 15.52 -19.90 -0.82
C ASN A 74 14.52 -20.15 0.31
N ALA A 75 13.59 -19.22 0.53
CA ALA A 75 12.47 -19.36 1.47
C ALA A 75 11.31 -20.21 0.91
N GLN A 76 11.42 -20.76 -0.30
CA GLN A 76 10.40 -21.58 -0.97
C GLN A 76 9.03 -20.90 -1.14
N VAL A 77 8.98 -19.56 -1.10
CA VAL A 77 7.73 -18.79 -1.33
C VAL A 77 7.52 -18.45 -2.82
N LEU A 78 8.58 -18.59 -3.63
CA LEU A 78 8.56 -18.36 -5.07
C LEU A 78 9.43 -19.41 -5.79
N ALA A 79 8.83 -20.15 -6.72
CA ALA A 79 9.59 -21.06 -7.58
C ALA A 79 10.45 -20.27 -8.59
N SER A 80 11.63 -20.77 -8.94
CA SER A 80 12.54 -20.11 -9.90
C SER A 80 11.88 -19.83 -11.25
N ALA A 81 11.05 -20.75 -11.75
CA ALA A 81 10.28 -20.58 -12.98
C ALA A 81 9.20 -19.46 -12.90
N SER A 82 8.86 -19.01 -11.69
CA SER A 82 7.84 -17.98 -11.44
C SER A 82 8.42 -16.58 -11.21
N VAL A 83 9.75 -16.41 -11.23
CA VAL A 83 10.41 -15.12 -10.99
C VAL A 83 10.02 -14.08 -12.02
N ASN A 84 10.14 -14.39 -13.31
CA ASN A 84 9.86 -13.43 -14.38
C ASN A 84 8.42 -12.92 -14.31
N THR A 85 7.46 -13.80 -14.01
CA THR A 85 6.04 -13.44 -13.94
C THR A 85 5.68 -12.68 -12.66
N PHE A 86 6.49 -12.77 -11.61
CA PHE A 86 6.42 -11.89 -10.43
C PHE A 86 7.01 -10.51 -10.73
N ILE A 87 8.24 -10.45 -11.26
CA ILE A 87 8.93 -9.20 -11.59
C ILE A 87 8.18 -8.37 -12.64
N THR A 88 7.57 -9.01 -13.63
CA THR A 88 6.80 -8.31 -14.68
C THR A 88 5.40 -7.89 -14.23
N GLY A 89 4.95 -8.28 -13.04
CA GLY A 89 3.59 -7.99 -12.55
C GLY A 89 2.48 -8.74 -13.30
N GLN A 90 2.80 -9.73 -14.15
CA GLN A 90 1.83 -10.40 -15.02
C GLN A 90 0.78 -11.18 -14.23
N HIS A 91 1.17 -11.86 -13.15
CA HIS A 91 0.22 -12.58 -12.29
C HIS A 91 -0.20 -11.74 -11.09
N PHE A 92 -1.28 -10.98 -11.26
CA PHE A 92 -1.82 -10.08 -10.24
C PHE A 92 -1.99 -10.75 -8.87
N ASN A 93 -2.67 -11.90 -8.80
CA ASN A 93 -2.93 -12.60 -7.53
C ASN A 93 -1.64 -13.02 -6.81
N ARG A 94 -0.61 -13.37 -7.57
CA ARG A 94 0.70 -13.70 -7.01
C ARG A 94 1.37 -12.46 -6.42
N CYS A 95 1.42 -11.36 -7.17
CA CYS A 95 2.01 -10.11 -6.73
C CYS A 95 1.30 -9.54 -5.50
N LYS A 96 -0.05 -9.53 -5.53
CA LYS A 96 -0.93 -9.14 -4.43
C LYS A 96 -0.68 -9.93 -3.14
N ARG A 97 -0.25 -11.19 -3.25
CA ARG A 97 0.09 -12.03 -2.09
C ARG A 97 1.53 -11.84 -1.63
N LEU A 98 2.47 -11.94 -2.56
CA LEU A 98 3.90 -12.04 -2.24
C LEU A 98 4.52 -10.70 -1.83
N HIS A 99 4.10 -9.58 -2.44
CA HIS A 99 4.66 -8.27 -2.09
C HIS A 99 4.40 -7.89 -0.62
N PRO A 100 3.14 -7.95 -0.12
CA PRO A 100 2.82 -7.81 1.30
C PRO A 100 3.63 -8.73 2.22
N LEU A 101 3.69 -10.02 1.89
CA LEU A 101 4.38 -11.02 2.71
C LEU A 101 5.87 -10.69 2.86
N LEU A 102 6.52 -10.37 1.74
CA LEU A 102 7.93 -10.00 1.73
C LEU A 102 8.17 -8.68 2.48
N SER A 103 7.32 -7.67 2.27
CA SER A 103 7.44 -6.38 2.97
C SER A 103 7.35 -6.57 4.48
N LEU A 104 6.39 -7.38 4.94
CA LEU A 104 6.24 -7.70 6.36
C LEU A 104 7.48 -8.42 6.90
N ALA A 105 7.98 -9.45 6.20
CA ALA A 105 9.17 -10.19 6.63
C ALA A 105 10.40 -9.28 6.76
N LEU A 106 10.64 -8.42 5.75
CA LEU A 106 11.74 -7.45 5.78
C LEU A 106 11.57 -6.43 6.91
N GLN A 107 10.35 -5.93 7.12
CA GLN A 107 10.05 -4.98 8.19
C GLN A 107 10.21 -5.61 9.58
N SER A 108 9.84 -6.88 9.76
CA SER A 108 10.05 -7.63 11.00
C SER A 108 11.54 -7.77 11.33
N ILE A 109 12.35 -8.20 10.36
CA ILE A 109 13.82 -8.31 10.55
C ILE A 109 14.43 -6.94 10.88
N HIS A 110 13.98 -5.89 10.20
CA HIS A 110 14.43 -4.53 10.46
C HIS A 110 14.02 -4.03 11.86
N PHE A 111 12.81 -4.37 12.32
CA PHE A 111 12.31 -4.06 13.65
C PHE A 111 13.07 -4.82 14.74
N GLU A 112 13.35 -6.11 14.55
CA GLU A 112 14.20 -6.91 15.44
C GLU A 112 15.60 -6.30 15.58
N LYS A 113 16.21 -5.88 14.46
CA LYS A 113 17.50 -5.20 14.48
C LYS A 113 17.43 -3.87 15.25
N PHE A 114 16.35 -3.12 15.09
CA PHE A 114 16.10 -1.89 15.85
C PHE A 114 16.06 -2.16 17.36
N LEU A 115 15.25 -3.12 17.80
CA LEU A 115 15.11 -3.49 19.22
C LEU A 115 16.47 -3.86 19.82
N ASN A 116 17.22 -4.73 19.14
CA ASN A 116 18.55 -5.14 19.56
C ASN A 116 19.54 -3.96 19.64
N THR A 117 19.50 -3.06 18.66
CA THR A 117 20.42 -1.90 18.61
C THR A 117 20.10 -0.84 19.67
N LYS A 118 18.84 -0.74 20.06
CA LYS A 118 18.38 0.21 21.09
C LYS A 118 18.27 -0.40 22.47
N ASN A 119 18.58 -1.68 22.63
CA ASN A 119 18.39 -2.46 23.85
C ASN A 119 16.96 -2.30 24.39
N MET A 120 15.99 -2.44 23.49
CA MET A 120 14.57 -2.30 23.77
C MET A 120 13.88 -3.65 23.61
N GLU A 121 12.79 -3.85 24.34
CA GLU A 121 12.01 -5.09 24.28
C GLU A 121 10.52 -4.80 24.18
N VAL A 122 9.81 -5.62 23.39
CA VAL A 122 8.34 -5.66 23.38
C VAL A 122 7.89 -6.54 24.54
N THR A 123 7.68 -5.90 25.69
CA THR A 123 7.23 -6.52 26.95
C THR A 123 5.88 -7.23 26.80
N ASP A 124 5.60 -8.18 27.71
CA ASP A 124 4.33 -8.91 27.73
C ASP A 124 3.11 -7.99 27.91
N GLU A 125 3.26 -6.88 28.65
CA GLU A 125 2.23 -5.85 28.77
C GLU A 125 1.84 -5.27 27.40
N ILE A 126 2.83 -4.94 26.57
CA ILE A 126 2.60 -4.43 25.22
C ILE A 126 1.99 -5.51 24.33
N ARG A 127 2.41 -6.78 24.47
CA ARG A 127 1.83 -7.90 23.72
C ARG A 127 0.35 -8.09 24.07
N GLN A 128 0.01 -8.07 25.35
CA GLN A 128 -1.38 -8.16 25.82
C GLN A 128 -2.22 -7.00 25.30
N TYR A 129 -1.68 -5.77 25.36
CA TYR A 129 -2.33 -4.59 24.78
C TYR A 129 -2.61 -4.77 23.29
N LEU A 130 -1.64 -5.25 22.49
CA LEU A 130 -1.82 -5.48 21.05
C LEU A 130 -2.86 -6.57 20.75
N ILE A 131 -2.94 -7.61 21.58
CA ILE A 131 -3.96 -8.66 21.46
C ILE A 131 -5.36 -8.07 21.71
N GLN A 132 -5.51 -7.27 22.76
CA GLN A 132 -6.75 -6.58 23.08
C GLN A 132 -7.13 -5.59 21.96
N PHE A 133 -6.21 -4.73 21.56
CA PHE A 133 -6.40 -3.75 20.50
C PHE A 133 -6.86 -4.39 19.18
N LYS A 134 -6.32 -5.56 18.82
CA LYS A 134 -6.77 -6.32 17.64
C LYS A 134 -8.21 -6.85 17.77
N SER A 135 -8.66 -7.16 18.99
CA SER A 135 -10.00 -7.70 19.25
C SER A 135 -11.08 -6.61 19.25
N GLU A 136 -10.70 -5.37 19.56
CA GLU A 136 -11.59 -4.22 19.58
C GLU A 136 -11.91 -3.75 18.15
N LYS A 137 -13.18 -3.83 17.76
CA LYS A 137 -13.65 -3.29 16.48
C LYS A 137 -13.97 -1.80 16.66
N SER A 138 -13.00 -0.94 16.39
CA SER A 138 -13.23 0.51 16.25
C SER A 138 -13.22 0.94 14.78
N THR A 139 -14.08 1.90 14.44
CA THR A 139 -14.02 2.60 13.15
C THR A 139 -12.79 3.49 13.05
N ASP A 140 -12.33 4.02 14.19
CA ASP A 140 -11.13 4.83 14.33
C ASP A 140 -10.30 4.35 15.53
N PRO A 141 -9.41 3.37 15.34
CA PRO A 141 -8.67 2.77 16.42
C PRO A 141 -7.48 3.66 16.83
N GLU A 142 -7.44 4.07 18.10
CA GLU A 142 -6.36 4.89 18.67
C GLU A 142 -5.45 4.07 19.58
N ILE A 143 -4.14 4.29 19.46
CA ILE A 143 -3.14 3.65 20.32
C ILE A 143 -2.99 4.49 21.59
N ASN A 144 -3.34 3.92 22.74
CA ASN A 144 -3.35 4.59 24.05
C ASN A 144 -2.29 4.06 25.02
N ASN A 145 -1.38 3.19 24.55
CA ASN A 145 -0.29 2.66 25.37
C ASN A 145 0.99 3.48 25.19
N ASN A 146 1.37 4.27 26.19
CA ASN A 146 2.53 5.17 26.13
C ASN A 146 3.85 4.45 25.82
N LYS A 147 4.07 3.23 26.34
CA LYS A 147 5.29 2.45 26.07
C LYS A 147 5.34 2.01 24.60
N LEU A 148 4.20 1.59 24.05
CA LEU A 148 4.09 1.24 22.64
C LEU A 148 4.30 2.48 21.75
N ILE A 149 3.69 3.62 22.08
CA ILE A 149 3.90 4.88 21.37
C ILE A 149 5.39 5.23 21.32
N GLU A 150 6.09 5.17 22.46
CA GLU A 150 7.52 5.44 22.53
C GLU A 150 8.35 4.50 21.64
N ILE A 151 8.02 3.21 21.61
CA ILE A 151 8.66 2.24 20.71
C ILE A 151 8.42 2.61 19.24
N LEU A 152 7.18 2.96 18.88
CA LEU A 152 6.80 3.29 17.52
C LEU A 152 7.50 4.57 17.04
N GLU A 153 7.54 5.62 17.85
CA GLU A 153 8.25 6.86 17.52
C GLU A 153 9.76 6.64 17.35
N LYS A 154 10.37 5.85 18.23
CA LYS A 154 11.79 5.49 18.12
C LYS A 154 12.06 4.65 16.88
N TYR A 155 11.14 3.74 16.53
CA TYR A 155 11.26 2.92 15.34
C TYR A 155 11.10 3.76 14.07
N GLU A 156 10.17 4.71 14.03
CA GLU A 156 9.99 5.63 12.91
C GLU A 156 11.28 6.41 12.63
N ARG A 157 11.91 6.97 13.67
CA ARG A 157 13.23 7.63 13.53
C ARG A 157 14.30 6.67 13.04
N TYR A 158 14.27 5.42 13.46
CA TYR A 158 15.21 4.40 12.98
C TYR A 158 14.99 4.07 11.49
N GLN A 159 13.73 3.99 11.03
CA GLN A 159 13.39 3.83 9.61
C GLN A 159 13.88 5.02 8.77
N GLN A 160 13.71 6.26 9.26
CA GLN A 160 14.21 7.45 8.55
C GLN A 160 15.73 7.41 8.38
N ARG A 161 16.47 7.03 9.42
CA ARG A 161 17.93 6.83 9.31
C ARG A 161 18.30 5.74 8.30
N THR A 162 17.50 4.68 8.17
CA THR A 162 17.68 3.67 7.12
C THR A 162 17.47 4.26 5.73
N LEU A 163 16.43 5.09 5.55
CA LEU A 163 16.16 5.78 4.29
C LEU A 163 17.25 6.80 3.93
N GLU A 164 17.91 7.41 4.92
CA GLU A 164 19.12 8.23 4.73
C GLU A 164 20.39 7.42 4.43
N GLY A 165 20.29 6.09 4.37
CA GLY A 165 21.42 5.19 4.07
C GLY A 165 22.34 4.88 5.26
N LYS A 166 21.97 5.29 6.49
CA LYS A 166 22.82 5.13 7.68
C LYS A 166 23.02 3.67 8.12
N HIS A 167 22.20 2.74 7.62
CA HIS A 167 22.29 1.31 7.92
C HIS A 167 22.78 0.46 6.73
N GLY A 168 23.42 1.11 5.75
CA GLY A 168 23.98 0.46 4.57
C GLY A 168 23.01 0.35 3.39
N LYS A 169 23.55 0.07 2.20
CA LYS A 169 22.82 0.08 0.93
C LYS A 169 21.68 -0.94 0.88
N THR A 170 21.91 -2.16 1.37
CA THR A 170 20.90 -3.21 1.37
C THR A 170 19.69 -2.84 2.23
N ALA A 171 19.92 -2.39 3.47
CA ALA A 171 18.85 -1.97 4.37
C ALA A 171 18.08 -0.77 3.80
N HIS A 172 18.79 0.18 3.21
CA HIS A 172 18.21 1.32 2.51
C HIS A 172 17.27 0.89 1.37
N SER A 173 17.75 0.06 0.44
CA SER A 173 16.94 -0.44 -0.68
C SER A 173 15.72 -1.23 -0.22
N TYR A 174 15.85 -2.04 0.83
CA TYR A 174 14.72 -2.80 1.38
C TYR A 174 13.71 -1.92 2.11
N MET A 175 14.16 -0.84 2.76
CA MET A 175 13.24 0.13 3.36
C MET A 175 12.47 0.94 2.30
N ILE A 176 13.11 1.30 1.18
CA ILE A 176 12.40 1.88 0.03
C ILE A 176 11.33 0.90 -0.47
N TYR A 177 11.68 -0.37 -0.66
CA TYR A 177 10.72 -1.39 -1.07
C TYR A 177 9.53 -1.49 -0.09
N ILE A 178 9.77 -1.51 1.23
CA ILE A 178 8.72 -1.52 2.25
C ILE A 178 7.79 -0.30 2.08
N ASN A 179 8.35 0.90 1.88
CA ASN A 179 7.55 2.11 1.65
C ASN A 179 6.71 2.02 0.37
N LEU A 180 7.26 1.46 -0.71
CA LEU A 180 6.50 1.22 -1.94
C LEU A 180 5.32 0.28 -1.70
N ILE A 181 5.47 -0.76 -0.88
CA ILE A 181 4.35 -1.66 -0.53
C ILE A 181 3.35 -0.97 0.40
N ASN A 182 3.80 -0.10 1.31
CA ASN A 182 2.91 0.72 2.14
C ASN A 182 2.03 1.64 1.29
N TYR A 183 2.58 2.21 0.21
CA TYR A 183 1.77 2.98 -0.72
C TYR A 183 0.69 2.15 -1.40
N TYR A 184 1.00 0.91 -1.80
CA TYR A 184 0.00 -0.02 -2.32
C TYR A 184 -1.11 -0.31 -1.31
N PHE A 185 -0.80 -0.46 -0.01
CA PHE A 185 -1.83 -0.63 1.02
C PHE A 185 -2.71 0.60 1.18
N LEU A 186 -2.14 1.81 1.15
CA LEU A 186 -2.90 3.06 1.22
C LEU A 186 -3.84 3.22 0.02
N LEU A 187 -3.39 2.86 -1.18
CA LEU A 187 -4.26 2.81 -2.36
C LEU A 187 -5.39 1.78 -2.19
N CYS A 188 -5.09 0.59 -1.69
CA CYS A 188 -6.13 -0.41 -1.42
C CYS A 188 -7.15 0.10 -0.39
N LYS A 189 -6.70 0.81 0.65
CA LYS A 189 -7.57 1.42 1.67
C LYS A 189 -8.45 2.49 1.04
N SER A 190 -7.89 3.39 0.22
CA SER A 190 -8.64 4.48 -0.40
C SER A 190 -9.76 3.95 -1.29
N ILE A 191 -9.50 2.89 -2.06
CA ILE A 191 -10.50 2.28 -2.95
C ILE A 191 -11.58 1.49 -2.17
N ARG A 192 -11.21 0.81 -1.08
CA ARG A 192 -12.15 -0.03 -0.32
C ARG A 192 -13.03 0.76 0.64
N LYS A 193 -12.57 1.93 1.10
CA LYS A 193 -13.29 2.82 2.02
C LYS A 193 -13.83 4.09 1.32
N PRO A 194 -14.10 4.02 0.00
CA PRO A 194 -14.20 5.16 -0.93
C PRO A 194 -13.69 6.50 -0.37
N ASP A 195 -12.42 6.53 0.02
CA ASP A 195 -11.78 7.65 0.71
C ASP A 195 -11.03 8.49 -0.33
N PHE A 196 -11.75 9.50 -0.86
CA PHE A 196 -11.27 10.35 -1.93
C PHE A 196 -10.04 11.18 -1.54
N GLU A 197 -9.99 11.67 -0.29
CA GLU A 197 -8.85 12.43 0.21
C GLU A 197 -7.59 11.55 0.27
N LEU A 198 -7.72 10.33 0.78
CA LEU A 198 -6.62 9.37 0.76
C LEU A 198 -6.21 8.99 -0.66
N PHE A 199 -7.17 8.87 -1.59
CA PHE A 199 -6.87 8.60 -3.00
C PHE A 199 -6.04 9.72 -3.64
N LYS A 200 -6.44 10.99 -3.44
CA LYS A 200 -5.67 12.16 -3.91
C LYS A 200 -4.28 12.22 -3.30
N PHE A 201 -4.14 11.87 -2.03
CA PHE A 201 -2.84 11.82 -1.36
C PHE A 201 -1.93 10.74 -1.93
N ILE A 202 -2.46 9.53 -2.17
CA ILE A 202 -1.64 8.37 -2.51
C ILE A 202 -1.35 8.23 -4.00
N PHE A 203 -2.27 8.65 -4.87
CA PHE A 203 -2.16 8.45 -6.30
C PHE A 203 -0.88 9.08 -6.90
N PRO A 204 -0.47 10.32 -6.55
CA PRO A 204 0.79 10.89 -7.03
C PRO A 204 2.02 10.09 -6.57
N LYS A 205 2.03 9.55 -5.35
CA LYS A 205 3.17 8.79 -4.80
C LYS A 205 3.39 7.48 -5.55
N ILE A 206 2.30 6.83 -5.93
CA ILE A 206 2.31 5.58 -6.72
C ILE A 206 2.79 5.81 -8.16
N ASN A 207 2.57 7.01 -8.71
CA ASN A 207 3.04 7.37 -10.05
C ASN A 207 4.50 7.87 -10.06
N ASN A 208 5.06 8.28 -8.91
CA ASN A 208 6.39 8.88 -8.81
C ASN A 208 7.53 7.89 -8.47
N ILE A 209 7.35 6.58 -8.63
CA ILE A 209 8.38 5.57 -8.28
C ILE A 209 9.75 5.85 -8.95
N TYR A 210 9.77 6.51 -10.11
CA TYR A 210 10.98 6.79 -10.88
C TYR A 210 11.38 8.28 -10.92
N LEU A 211 10.67 9.16 -10.21
CA LEU A 211 10.85 10.62 -10.28
C LEU A 211 11.36 11.24 -8.97
N SER A 212 11.84 10.42 -8.03
CA SER A 212 12.48 10.85 -6.77
C SER A 212 13.97 10.54 -6.77
#